data_AF-A0A7C1ZJQ4-F1
#
_entry.id   AF-A0A7C1ZJQ4-F1
#
_cell.length_a   1.000
_cell.length_b   1.000
_cell.length_c   1.000
_cell.angle_alpha   90.00
_cell.angle_beta   90.00
_cell.angle_gamma   90.00
#
_symmetry.space_group_name_H-M   'P 1'
#
loop_
_entity.id
_entity.type
_entity.pdbx_description
1 polymer ?
#
loop_
_entity_poly.entity_id
_entity_poly.type
_entity_poly.pdbx_seq_one_letter_code
_entity_poly.pdbx_strand_id
1 'polypeptide(L)'
;MEYSFIYNPEKLVNEVFQRTMVAAGVNFEILQDGTIKLPENLSNEKLKSISEELEGFGIKIQTKENRDIVEEIKIYIKKMVYESDIRNVKISESLSNQLGFSYPYLSNLFSSKTFTSIENFYILVRIEKVKELVLLDNTSLSEIAHNLNFSSVPHLSNQFKKVTGLTITQYLKFRKK
;
A
#
# COMPACT_ATOMS: atom_id res chain seq x y z
N MET A 1 -22.01 23.61 -11.47
CA MET A 1 -22.44 22.19 -11.40
C MET A 1 -21.24 21.41 -10.92
N GLU A 2 -21.35 20.75 -9.75
CA GLU A 2 -20.35 19.80 -9.30
C GLU A 2 -20.66 18.43 -9.89
N TYR A 3 -19.69 17.83 -10.57
CA TYR A 3 -19.79 16.47 -11.09
C TYR A 3 -19.01 15.54 -10.17
N SER A 4 -19.63 14.46 -9.69
CA SER A 4 -18.99 13.42 -8.89
C SER A 4 -19.02 12.10 -9.65
N PHE A 5 -17.89 11.39 -9.68
CA PHE A 5 -17.78 10.08 -10.28
C PHE A 5 -17.84 8.99 -9.21
N ILE A 6 -18.70 8.00 -9.41
CA ILE A 6 -18.77 6.78 -8.60
C ILE A 6 -18.19 5.65 -9.44
N TYR A 7 -17.18 4.95 -8.93
CA TYR A 7 -16.48 3.89 -9.66
C TYR A 7 -16.12 2.72 -8.75
N ASN A 8 -15.90 1.55 -9.36
CA ASN A 8 -15.37 0.37 -8.68
C ASN A 8 -13.91 0.15 -9.12
N PRO A 9 -12.93 0.32 -8.22
CA PRO A 9 -11.50 0.17 -8.55
C PRO A 9 -11.14 -1.21 -9.11
N GLU A 10 -11.68 -2.27 -8.53
CA GLU A 10 -11.40 -3.66 -8.94
C GLU A 10 -11.92 -3.92 -10.35
N LYS A 11 -13.14 -3.48 -10.64
CA LYS A 11 -13.71 -3.57 -11.99
C LYS A 11 -12.90 -2.75 -13.00
N LEU A 12 -12.44 -1.55 -12.60
CA LEU A 12 -11.64 -0.69 -13.47
C LEU A 12 -10.30 -1.34 -13.82
N VAL A 13 -9.59 -1.91 -12.83
CA VAL A 13 -8.31 -2.61 -13.05
C VAL A 13 -8.52 -3.82 -13.97
N ASN A 14 -9.54 -4.62 -13.73
CA ASN A 14 -9.86 -5.78 -14.58
C ASN A 14 -10.17 -5.37 -16.03
N GLU A 15 -10.94 -4.29 -16.22
CA GLU A 15 -11.27 -3.77 -17.54
C GLU A 15 -10.02 -3.25 -18.28
N VAL A 16 -9.12 -2.53 -17.58
CA VAL A 16 -7.86 -2.06 -18.16
C VAL A 16 -7.01 -3.24 -18.60
N PHE A 17 -6.81 -4.23 -17.74
CA PHE A 17 -6.06 -5.45 -18.09
C PHE A 17 -6.67 -6.17 -19.29
N GLN A 18 -7.99 -6.38 -19.28
CA GLN A 18 -8.68 -7.06 -20.37
C GLN A 18 -8.48 -6.32 -21.70
N ARG A 19 -8.60 -4.99 -21.72
CA ARG A 19 -8.39 -4.19 -22.93
C ARG A 19 -6.96 -4.26 -23.43
N THR A 20 -5.98 -4.11 -22.54
CA THR A 20 -4.56 -4.17 -22.91
C THR A 20 -4.19 -5.56 -23.45
N MET A 21 -4.65 -6.64 -22.82
CA MET A 21 -4.36 -8.01 -23.28
C MET A 21 -5.03 -8.34 -24.62
N VAL A 22 -6.28 -7.92 -24.82
CA VAL A 22 -6.99 -8.08 -26.10
C VAL A 22 -6.31 -7.28 -27.20
N ALA A 23 -5.90 -6.03 -26.94
CA ALA A 23 -5.18 -5.19 -27.90
C ALA A 23 -3.81 -5.80 -28.28
N ALA A 24 -3.10 -6.39 -27.33
CA ALA A 24 -1.84 -7.09 -27.57
C ALA A 24 -2.00 -8.47 -28.23
N GLY A 25 -3.24 -8.95 -28.42
CA GLY A 25 -3.52 -10.29 -28.97
C GLY A 25 -2.94 -11.39 -28.09
N VAL A 26 -3.12 -11.28 -26.78
CA VAL A 26 -2.63 -12.22 -25.77
C VAL A 26 -3.82 -12.83 -25.02
N ASN A 27 -3.88 -14.17 -25.02
CA ASN A 27 -4.81 -14.89 -24.17
C ASN A 27 -4.41 -14.74 -22.71
N PHE A 28 -5.37 -14.69 -21.80
CA PHE A 28 -5.13 -14.59 -20.37
C PHE A 28 -6.27 -15.24 -19.59
N GLU A 29 -6.02 -15.59 -18.34
CA GLU A 29 -7.02 -16.13 -17.42
C GLU A 29 -7.02 -15.27 -16.15
N ILE A 30 -8.20 -14.75 -15.76
CA ILE A 30 -8.37 -14.07 -14.47
C ILE A 30 -8.65 -15.15 -13.43
N LEU A 31 -7.79 -15.23 -12.42
CA LEU A 31 -7.90 -16.17 -11.31
C LEU A 31 -8.78 -15.59 -10.19
N GLN A 32 -9.32 -16.48 -9.35
CA GLN A 32 -10.25 -16.09 -8.27
C GLN A 32 -9.60 -15.23 -7.17
N ASP A 33 -8.27 -15.23 -7.08
CA ASP A 33 -7.50 -14.38 -6.16
C ASP A 33 -7.22 -12.96 -6.72
N GLY A 34 -7.79 -12.65 -7.89
CA GLY A 34 -7.61 -11.37 -8.58
C GLY A 34 -6.30 -11.28 -9.37
N THR A 35 -5.52 -12.36 -9.48
CA THR A 35 -4.33 -12.40 -10.31
C THR A 35 -4.65 -12.82 -11.74
N ILE A 36 -3.77 -12.45 -12.68
CA ILE A 36 -3.93 -12.79 -14.11
C ILE A 36 -2.82 -13.75 -14.50
N LYS A 37 -3.21 -14.91 -15.02
CA LYS A 37 -2.30 -15.89 -15.57
C LYS A 37 -2.11 -15.65 -17.06
N LEU A 38 -0.86 -15.47 -17.46
CA LEU A 38 -0.44 -15.35 -18.85
C LEU A 38 0.07 -16.71 -19.38
N PRO A 39 -0.01 -16.96 -20.71
CA PRO A 39 0.58 -18.11 -21.36
C PRO A 39 2.10 -18.19 -21.12
N GLU A 40 2.63 -19.39 -20.88
CA GLU A 40 4.07 -19.60 -20.62
C GLU A 40 4.97 -19.27 -21.83
N ASN A 41 4.41 -19.27 -23.06
CA ASN A 41 5.16 -19.04 -24.31
C ASN A 41 4.96 -17.63 -24.89
N LEU A 42 4.85 -16.60 -24.05
CA LEU A 42 4.75 -15.22 -24.53
C LEU A 42 6.10 -14.74 -25.08
N SER A 43 6.11 -14.11 -26.26
CA SER A 43 7.34 -13.52 -26.80
C SER A 43 7.76 -12.29 -25.97
N ASN A 44 9.07 -12.08 -25.86
CA ASN A 44 9.64 -10.94 -25.14
C ASN A 44 9.15 -9.58 -25.69
N GLU A 45 8.92 -9.49 -27.00
CA GLU A 45 8.36 -8.28 -27.63
C GLU A 45 6.93 -7.99 -27.18
N LYS A 46 6.08 -9.03 -27.09
CA LYS A 46 4.71 -8.88 -26.59
C LYS A 46 4.69 -8.50 -25.11
N LEU A 47 5.49 -9.18 -24.29
CA LEU A 47 5.63 -8.83 -22.86
C LEU A 47 6.07 -7.38 -22.67
N LYS A 48 7.03 -6.91 -23.48
CA LYS A 48 7.50 -5.54 -23.43
C LYS A 48 6.39 -4.54 -23.80
N SER A 49 5.66 -4.79 -24.89
CA SER A 49 4.55 -3.92 -25.30
C SER A 49 3.45 -3.81 -24.24
N ILE A 50 3.07 -4.94 -23.63
CA ILE A 50 2.07 -4.99 -22.55
C ILE A 50 2.60 -4.25 -21.31
N SER A 51 3.88 -4.46 -20.96
CA SER A 51 4.50 -3.79 -19.82
C SER A 51 4.49 -2.27 -19.99
N GLU A 52 4.86 -1.77 -21.16
CA GLU A 52 4.90 -0.31 -21.43
C GLU A 52 3.50 0.31 -21.37
N GLU A 53 2.49 -0.39 -21.90
CA GLU A 53 1.11 0.09 -21.88
C GLU A 53 0.52 0.07 -20.46
N LEU A 54 0.74 -1.02 -19.71
CA LEU A 54 0.30 -1.13 -18.32
C LEU A 54 1.02 -0.16 -17.39
N GLU A 55 2.29 0.16 -17.65
CA GLU A 55 3.04 1.15 -16.87
C GLU A 55 2.41 2.55 -16.96
N GLY A 56 1.77 2.88 -18.09
CA GLY A 56 0.97 4.10 -18.24
C GLY A 56 -0.22 4.20 -17.27
N PHE A 57 -0.70 3.06 -16.77
CA PHE A 57 -1.75 2.97 -15.74
C PHE A 57 -1.19 2.77 -14.33
N GLY A 58 0.14 2.80 -14.16
CA GLY A 58 0.83 2.54 -12.90
C GLY A 58 0.90 1.05 -12.53
N ILE A 59 0.62 0.15 -13.48
CA ILE A 59 0.65 -1.30 -13.28
C ILE A 59 2.00 -1.83 -13.76
N LYS A 60 2.79 -2.40 -12.84
CA LYS A 60 4.09 -2.99 -13.15
C LYS A 60 3.99 -4.51 -13.20
N ILE A 61 4.54 -5.11 -14.25
CA ILE A 61 4.69 -6.56 -14.35
C ILE A 61 5.87 -7.00 -13.50
N GLN A 62 5.63 -7.96 -12.60
CA GLN A 62 6.66 -8.55 -11.74
C GLN A 62 6.78 -10.04 -12.06
N THR A 63 7.99 -10.52 -12.31
CA THR A 63 8.29 -11.96 -12.44
C THR A 63 8.97 -12.47 -11.18
N LYS A 64 9.06 -13.79 -11.01
CA LYS A 64 9.82 -14.39 -9.90
C LYS A 64 11.28 -13.93 -9.86
N GLU A 65 11.86 -13.62 -11.02
CA GLU A 65 13.26 -13.21 -11.18
C GLU A 65 13.48 -11.70 -10.98
N ASN A 66 12.43 -10.88 -11.14
CA ASN A 66 12.49 -9.43 -11.05
C ASN A 66 11.54 -8.87 -9.98
N ARG A 67 11.52 -9.51 -8.80
CA ARG A 67 10.72 -9.03 -7.67
C ARG A 67 11.28 -7.71 -7.13
N ASP A 68 10.54 -6.62 -7.34
CA ASP A 68 10.65 -5.40 -6.54
C ASP A 68 10.15 -5.61 -5.09
N ILE A 69 11.03 -6.20 -4.27
CA ILE A 69 10.77 -6.45 -2.84
C ILE A 69 10.47 -5.14 -2.08
N VAL A 70 11.05 -4.01 -2.51
CA VAL A 70 10.83 -2.72 -1.84
C VAL A 70 9.39 -2.27 -2.00
N GLU A 71 8.83 -2.39 -3.21
CA GLU A 71 7.43 -2.05 -3.45
C GLU A 71 6.48 -3.02 -2.74
N GLU A 72 6.80 -4.32 -2.72
CA GLU A 72 6.02 -5.31 -1.96
C GLU A 72 5.98 -5.00 -0.46
N ILE A 73 7.10 -4.57 0.14
CA ILE A 73 7.12 -4.11 1.54
C ILE A 73 6.16 -2.93 1.73
N LYS A 74 6.19 -1.93 0.84
CA LYS A 74 5.30 -0.75 0.95
C LYS A 74 3.83 -1.13 0.84
N ILE A 75 3.48 -1.97 -0.14
CA ILE A 75 2.12 -2.45 -0.37
C ILE A 75 1.64 -3.22 0.86
N TYR A 76 2.46 -4.15 1.37
CA TYR A 76 2.10 -4.94 2.52
C TYR A 76 1.89 -4.07 3.78
N ILE A 77 2.77 -3.09 4.02
CA ILE A 77 2.61 -2.17 5.15
C ILE A 77 1.32 -1.35 5.03
N LYS A 78 1.00 -0.84 3.85
CA LYS A 78 -0.26 -0.13 3.61
C LYS A 78 -1.46 -1.04 3.86
N LYS A 79 -1.47 -2.23 3.27
CA LYS A 79 -2.53 -3.22 3.47
C LYS A 79 -2.70 -3.54 4.95
N MET A 80 -1.59 -3.81 5.64
CA MET A 80 -1.59 -4.10 7.07
C MET A 80 -2.27 -2.96 7.85
N VAL A 81 -1.91 -1.70 7.61
CA VAL A 81 -2.49 -0.55 8.34
C VAL A 81 -3.96 -0.26 7.98
N TYR A 82 -4.37 -0.47 6.73
CA TYR A 82 -5.68 -0.03 6.23
C TYR A 82 -6.75 -1.13 6.22
N GLU A 83 -6.35 -2.38 6.05
CA GLU A 83 -7.27 -3.52 5.83
C GLU A 83 -7.20 -4.57 6.94
N SER A 84 -6.07 -4.65 7.66
CA SER A 84 -5.85 -5.66 8.70
C SER A 84 -5.99 -5.09 10.11
N ASP A 85 -6.28 -5.99 11.05
CA ASP A 85 -6.15 -5.69 12.47
C ASP A 85 -4.67 -5.74 12.88
N ILE A 86 -4.04 -4.57 13.02
CA ILE A 86 -2.60 -4.48 13.34
C ILE A 86 -2.28 -4.70 14.83
N ARG A 87 -3.27 -5.06 15.64
CA ARG A 87 -3.08 -5.32 17.07
C ARG A 87 -2.20 -6.54 17.28
N ASN A 88 -1.21 -6.41 18.17
CA ASN A 88 -0.31 -7.48 18.60
C ASN A 88 0.57 -8.14 17.52
N VAL A 89 0.63 -7.55 16.34
CA VAL A 89 1.42 -8.08 15.23
C VAL A 89 2.73 -7.29 15.10
N LYS A 90 3.87 -7.97 15.21
CA LYS A 90 5.19 -7.35 14.99
C LYS A 90 5.48 -7.29 13.50
N ILE A 91 5.70 -6.07 12.99
CA ILE A 91 5.99 -5.82 11.57
C ILE A 91 7.16 -6.65 11.03
N SER A 92 8.19 -6.90 11.84
CA SER A 92 9.35 -7.68 11.43
C SER A 92 9.03 -9.15 11.15
N GLU A 93 8.26 -9.77 12.05
CA GLU A 93 7.78 -11.15 11.92
C GLU A 93 6.79 -11.26 10.74
N SER A 94 5.86 -10.30 10.62
CA SER A 94 4.88 -10.26 9.53
C SER A 94 5.51 -10.14 8.16
N LEU A 95 6.44 -9.19 7.97
CA LEU A 95 7.11 -9.01 6.68
C LEU A 95 7.96 -10.23 6.33
N SER A 96 8.64 -10.83 7.31
CA SER A 96 9.45 -12.02 7.06
C SER A 96 8.59 -13.20 6.63
N ASN A 97 7.47 -13.44 7.33
CA ASN A 97 6.54 -14.50 7.01
C ASN A 97 5.84 -14.29 5.67
N GLN A 98 5.45 -13.05 5.35
CA GLN A 98 4.75 -12.73 4.11
C GLN A 98 5.67 -12.85 2.89
N LEU A 99 6.90 -12.34 2.98
CA LEU A 99 7.77 -12.19 1.81
C LEU A 99 8.76 -13.36 1.65
N GLY A 100 8.94 -14.19 2.69
CA GLY A 100 9.83 -15.35 2.68
C GLY A 100 11.32 -15.00 2.82
N PHE A 101 11.63 -13.81 3.34
CA PHE A 101 13.01 -13.34 3.57
C PHE A 101 13.24 -13.01 5.04
N SER A 102 14.50 -12.99 5.47
CA SER A 102 14.83 -12.55 6.82
C SER A 102 14.64 -11.04 6.97
N TYR A 103 14.16 -10.61 8.14
CA TYR A 103 13.98 -9.18 8.42
C TYR A 103 15.26 -8.32 8.23
N PRO A 104 16.47 -8.77 8.63
CA PRO A 104 17.68 -8.00 8.37
C PRO A 104 17.93 -7.75 6.87
N TYR A 105 17.65 -8.74 6.02
CA TYR A 105 17.75 -8.56 4.57
C TYR A 105 16.74 -7.53 4.07
N LEU A 106 15.47 -7.65 4.48
CA LEU A 106 14.40 -6.73 4.09
C LEU A 106 14.71 -5.29 4.53
N SER A 107 15.14 -5.12 5.79
CA SER A 107 15.47 -3.81 6.36
C SER A 107 16.63 -3.14 5.66
N ASN A 108 17.71 -3.88 5.37
CA ASN A 108 18.87 -3.37 4.63
C ASN A 108 18.49 -2.98 3.20
N LEU A 109 17.79 -3.85 2.48
CA LEU A 109 17.35 -3.59 1.12
C LEU A 109 16.46 -2.35 1.07
N PHE A 110 15.44 -2.29 1.91
CA PHE A 110 14.50 -1.17 1.96
C PHE A 110 15.21 0.15 2.28
N SER A 111 16.07 0.17 3.30
CA SER A 111 16.78 1.39 3.71
C SER A 111 17.76 1.86 2.63
N SER A 112 18.44 0.93 1.95
CA SER A 112 19.38 1.26 0.86
C SER A 112 18.70 1.89 -0.36
N LYS A 113 17.42 1.58 -0.60
CA LYS A 113 16.67 2.04 -1.78
C LYS A 113 15.74 3.22 -1.49
N THR A 114 15.26 3.35 -0.26
CA THR A 114 14.27 4.38 0.13
C THR A 114 14.83 5.48 1.01
N PHE A 115 16.09 5.34 1.47
CA PHE A 115 16.74 6.26 2.40
C PHE A 115 15.99 6.43 3.73
N THR A 116 15.11 5.49 4.09
CA THR A 116 14.40 5.46 5.38
C THR A 116 14.21 4.01 5.82
N SER A 117 14.03 3.78 7.12
CA SER A 117 13.81 2.43 7.64
C SER A 117 12.36 1.98 7.42
N ILE A 118 12.16 0.67 7.48
CA ILE A 118 10.82 0.05 7.43
C ILE A 118 9.96 0.56 8.59
N GLU A 119 10.51 0.68 9.80
CA GLU A 119 9.79 1.16 10.98
C GLU A 119 9.36 2.62 10.82
N ASN A 120 10.24 3.47 10.29
CA ASN A 120 9.90 4.86 10.00
C ASN A 120 8.79 4.95 8.95
N PHE A 121 8.90 4.18 7.85
CA PHE A 121 7.85 4.13 6.84
C PHE A 121 6.52 3.63 7.41
N TYR A 122 6.53 2.61 8.27
CA TYR A 122 5.35 2.11 8.97
C TYR A 122 4.70 3.18 9.86
N ILE A 123 5.49 3.94 10.61
CA ILE A 123 5.00 5.07 11.40
C ILE A 123 4.35 6.12 10.48
N LEU A 124 4.98 6.46 9.37
CA LEU A 124 4.43 7.42 8.41
C LEU A 124 3.05 6.98 7.90
N VAL A 125 2.93 5.72 7.44
CA VAL A 125 1.66 5.16 6.94
C VAL A 125 0.59 5.15 8.03
N ARG A 126 0.95 4.79 9.26
CA ARG A 126 0.02 4.87 10.41
C ARG A 126 -0.43 6.29 10.70
N ILE A 127 0.46 7.28 10.61
CA ILE A 127 0.10 8.69 10.83
C ILE A 127 -0.80 9.22 9.70
N GLU A 128 -0.59 8.81 8.45
CA GLU A 128 -1.55 9.10 7.38
C GLU A 128 -2.93 8.53 7.72
N LYS A 129 -3.01 7.29 8.23
CA LYS A 129 -4.29 6.73 8.67
C LYS A 129 -4.91 7.49 9.84
N VAL A 130 -4.10 7.94 10.81
CA VAL A 130 -4.59 8.80 11.91
C VAL A 130 -5.20 10.08 11.34
N LYS A 131 -4.56 10.74 10.37
CA LYS A 131 -5.08 11.97 9.74
C LYS A 131 -6.47 11.76 9.15
N GLU A 132 -6.71 10.64 8.47
CA GLU A 132 -8.03 10.28 7.96
C GLU A 132 -9.05 10.09 9.08
N LEU A 133 -8.70 9.29 10.09
CA LEU A 133 -9.63 8.90 11.15
C LEU A 133 -10.02 10.07 12.07
N VAL A 134 -9.09 10.98 12.38
CA VAL A 134 -9.40 12.14 13.24
C VAL A 134 -10.35 13.15 12.59
N LEU A 135 -10.46 13.12 11.25
CA LEU A 135 -11.42 13.94 10.51
C LEU A 135 -12.83 13.34 10.52
N LEU A 136 -12.98 12.07 10.90
CA LEU A 136 -14.27 11.44 11.13
C LEU A 136 -14.74 11.82 12.54
N ASP A 137 -15.88 12.51 12.65
CA ASP A 137 -16.38 13.03 13.94
C ASP A 137 -16.84 11.92 14.92
N ASN A 138 -16.72 10.64 14.56
CA ASN A 138 -17.24 9.49 15.31
C ASN A 138 -16.16 8.58 15.93
N THR A 139 -14.87 8.93 15.87
CA THR A 139 -13.81 8.06 16.42
C THR A 139 -12.94 8.81 17.42
N SER A 140 -12.87 8.29 18.65
CA SER A 140 -12.07 8.88 19.72
C SER A 140 -10.57 8.62 19.54
N LEU A 141 -9.72 9.49 20.07
CA LEU A 141 -8.26 9.28 20.04
C LEU A 141 -7.82 7.99 20.76
N SER A 142 -8.59 7.54 21.75
CA SER A 142 -8.34 6.28 22.45
C SER A 142 -8.56 5.08 21.53
N GLU A 143 -9.67 5.08 20.78
CA GLU A 143 -9.95 4.04 19.79
C GLU A 143 -8.95 4.06 18.65
N ILE A 144 -8.58 5.25 18.14
CA ILE A 144 -7.56 5.36 17.08
C ILE A 144 -6.21 4.83 17.58
N ALA A 145 -5.79 5.21 18.80
CA ALA A 145 -4.55 4.73 19.38
C ALA A 145 -4.57 3.21 19.52
N HIS A 146 -5.66 2.65 20.04
CA HIS A 146 -5.82 1.21 20.20
C HIS A 146 -5.84 0.45 18.86
N ASN A 147 -6.69 0.86 17.92
CA ASN A 147 -6.86 0.20 16.62
C ASN A 147 -5.60 0.26 15.77
N LEU A 148 -4.85 1.36 15.87
CA LEU A 148 -3.58 1.50 15.17
C LEU A 148 -2.38 1.03 15.99
N ASN A 149 -2.59 0.27 17.08
CA ASN A 149 -1.54 -0.31 17.91
C ASN A 149 -0.49 0.72 18.38
N PHE A 150 -0.95 1.88 18.83
CA PHE A 150 -0.17 2.82 19.65
C PHE A 150 -0.33 2.42 21.12
N SER A 151 0.78 2.38 21.86
CA SER A 151 0.77 2.01 23.29
C SER A 151 -0.10 2.92 24.16
N SER A 152 -0.37 4.17 23.74
CA SER A 152 -1.23 5.11 24.45
C SER A 152 -1.62 6.30 23.57
N VAL A 153 -2.63 7.08 23.99
CA VAL A 153 -2.99 8.36 23.34
C VAL A 153 -1.83 9.37 23.36
N PRO A 154 -1.05 9.51 24.47
CA PRO A 154 0.18 10.29 24.45
C PRO A 154 1.21 9.81 23.41
N HIS A 155 1.41 8.49 23.26
CA HIS A 155 2.33 7.96 22.26
C HIS A 155 1.86 8.31 20.84
N LEU A 156 0.58 8.12 20.52
CA LEU A 156 -0.03 8.56 19.26
C LEU A 156 0.18 10.07 19.03
N SER A 157 -0.13 10.89 20.03
CA SER A 157 -0.02 12.35 19.93
C SER A 157 1.41 12.81 19.67
N ASN A 158 2.39 12.20 20.34
CA ASN A 158 3.81 12.49 20.16
C ASN A 158 4.30 12.08 18.77
N GLN A 159 3.94 10.89 18.29
CA GLN A 159 4.29 10.45 16.94
C GLN A 159 3.65 11.35 15.88
N PHE A 160 2.37 11.68 16.04
CA PHE A 160 1.66 12.57 15.13
C PHE A 160 2.34 13.94 15.05
N LYS A 161 2.68 14.56 16.19
CA LYS A 161 3.40 15.83 16.20
C LYS A 161 4.79 15.73 15.61
N LYS A 162 5.52 14.66 15.89
CA LYS A 162 6.86 14.43 15.35
C LYS A 162 6.85 14.31 13.82
N VAL A 163 5.87 13.61 13.27
CA VAL A 163 5.75 13.38 11.82
C VAL A 163 5.17 14.58 11.08
N THR A 164 4.13 15.22 11.65
CA THR A 164 3.38 16.28 10.94
C THR A 164 3.83 17.69 11.28
N GLY A 165 4.60 17.87 12.36
CA GLY A 165 4.90 19.18 12.93
C GLY A 165 3.75 19.82 13.71
N LEU A 166 2.56 19.20 13.73
CA LEU A 166 1.34 19.75 14.33
C LEU A 166 0.80 18.82 15.41
N THR A 167 0.21 19.37 16.46
CA THR A 167 -0.68 18.58 17.32
C THR A 167 -1.94 18.19 16.54
N ILE A 168 -2.60 17.11 16.96
CA ILE A 168 -3.87 16.68 16.33
C ILE A 168 -4.92 17.79 16.38
N THR A 169 -5.03 18.50 17.51
CA THR A 169 -5.96 19.64 17.65
C THR A 169 -5.62 20.78 16.68
N GLN A 170 -4.34 21.09 16.46
CA GLN A 170 -3.93 22.07 15.46
C GLN A 170 -4.30 21.59 14.05
N TYR A 171 -3.98 20.33 13.71
CA TYR A 171 -4.31 19.73 12.41
C TYR A 171 -5.81 19.81 12.10
N LEU A 172 -6.68 19.47 13.07
CA LEU A 172 -8.14 19.56 12.91
C LEU A 172 -8.60 21.01 12.67
N LYS A 173 -8.05 21.98 13.41
CA LYS A 173 -8.36 23.40 13.19
C LYS A 173 -7.94 23.89 11.80
N PHE A 174 -6.84 23.39 11.26
CA PHE A 174 -6.39 23.72 9.90
C PHE A 174 -7.26 23.10 8.81
N ARG A 175 -7.82 21.90 9.03
CA ARG A 175 -8.62 21.17 8.04
C ARG A 175 -10.12 21.49 8.05
N LYS A 176 -10.66 21.98 9.18
CA LYS A 176 -12.06 22.43 9.30
C LYS A 176 -12.28 23.90 8.87
N LYS A 177 -11.25 24.58 8.38
CA LYS A 177 -11.32 25.88 7.71
C LYS A 177 -11.42 25.67 6.21
#